data_AF-A0A1U7NQT2-F1
#
_entry.id   AF-A0A1U7NQT2-F1
#
_cell.length_a   1.000
_cell.length_b   1.000
_cell.length_c   1.000
_cell.angle_alpha   90.00
_cell.angle_beta   90.00
_cell.angle_gamma   90.00
#
_symmetry.space_group_name_H-M   'P 1'
#
loop_
_entity.id
_entity.type
_entity.pdbx_description
1 polymer ?
#
loop_
_entity_poly.entity_id
_entity_poly.type
_entity_poly.pdbx_seq_one_letter_code
_entity_poly.pdbx_strand_id
1 'polypeptide(L)'
;MKKEKNLRVFLYVVLVLSLIYTCFTIFQAYATWSVYYQGMSYDPIELIAYLVSNCYVPLCFTVIFYVMVSALDIWCTAIERITPKSTLEMSDQFLKNEERKEEKEMNQVEKDVREVTREGVKAAKEERRAEVKEAREDARELRKEARELHKEQKEAIREERKEALDDLREERKTIDEDVHAERKATNAQGLDHEDKEDLHHVEFEQKWDALKDEVEREHQVREEAREEFKEAREEDRELRQLARDEVKEAKEMGREEVKDVKAAAKDMREAAKGND
;
A
#
# COMPACT_ATOMS: atom_id res chain seq x y z
N MET A 1 28.96 37.14 25.83
CA MET A 1 28.21 38.39 25.56
C MET A 1 26.87 38.26 24.80
N LYS A 2 26.56 37.17 24.06
CA LYS A 2 25.22 37.03 23.41
C LYS A 2 24.08 36.86 24.44
N LYS A 3 24.30 36.05 25.49
CA LYS A 3 23.29 35.73 26.52
C LYS A 3 22.90 36.94 27.40
N GLU A 4 23.86 37.81 27.73
CA GLU A 4 23.60 39.05 28.51
C GLU A 4 22.81 40.09 27.71
N LYS A 5 23.10 40.23 26.41
CA LYS A 5 22.32 41.07 25.50
C LYS A 5 20.91 40.51 25.33
N ASN A 6 20.76 39.19 25.20
CA ASN A 6 19.45 38.55 25.10
C ASN A 6 18.62 38.72 26.39
N LEU A 7 19.25 38.59 27.57
CA LEU A 7 18.57 38.80 28.85
C LEU A 7 18.16 40.27 29.04
N ARG A 8 19.05 41.22 28.74
CA ARG A 8 18.73 42.65 28.79
C ARG A 8 17.57 42.99 27.84
N VAL A 9 17.63 42.52 26.59
CA VAL A 9 16.56 42.69 25.60
C VAL A 9 15.26 42.06 26.10
N PHE A 10 15.31 40.87 26.68
CA PHE A 10 14.15 40.19 27.26
C PHE A 10 13.52 41.01 28.41
N LEU A 11 14.32 41.52 29.35
CA LEU A 11 13.79 42.38 30.44
C LEU A 11 13.20 43.69 29.91
N TYR A 12 13.80 44.31 28.90
CA TYR A 12 13.23 45.50 28.25
C TYR A 12 11.89 45.20 27.58
N VAL A 13 11.77 44.06 26.90
CA VAL A 13 10.50 43.62 26.29
C VAL A 13 9.44 43.40 27.37
N VAL A 14 9.76 42.72 28.47
CA VAL A 14 8.83 42.51 29.59
C VAL A 14 8.43 43.82 30.27
N LEU A 15 9.36 44.77 30.44
CA LEU A 15 9.08 46.10 30.97
C LEU A 15 8.07 46.84 30.08
N VAL A 16 8.30 46.87 28.76
CA VAL A 16 7.40 47.54 27.80
C VAL A 16 6.03 46.87 27.78
N LEU A 17 5.96 45.54 27.82
CA LEU A 17 4.70 44.80 27.90
C LEU A 17 3.96 45.08 29.21
N SER A 18 4.66 45.18 30.36
CA SER A 18 4.05 45.53 31.64
C SER A 18 3.50 46.96 31.65
N LEU A 19 4.16 47.90 30.97
CA LEU A 19 3.70 49.27 30.82
C LEU A 19 2.44 49.35 29.95
N ILE A 20 2.44 48.65 28.81
CA ILE A 20 1.26 48.54 27.93
C ILE A 20 0.09 47.93 28.70
N TYR A 21 0.34 46.89 29.50
CA TYR A 21 -0.69 46.27 30.33
C TYR A 21 -1.26 47.24 31.38
N THR A 22 -0.42 48.03 32.05
CA THR A 22 -0.87 49.09 32.96
C THR A 22 -1.75 50.12 32.23
N CYS A 23 -1.36 50.56 31.04
CA CYS A 23 -2.17 51.47 30.23
C CYS A 23 -3.52 50.84 29.86
N PHE A 24 -3.53 49.56 29.47
CA PHE A 24 -4.75 48.83 29.16
C PHE A 24 -5.69 48.75 30.37
N THR A 25 -5.17 48.43 31.56
CA THR A 25 -5.98 48.38 32.78
C THR A 25 -6.57 49.74 33.16
N ILE A 26 -5.86 50.85 32.89
CA ILE A 26 -6.38 52.21 33.10
C ILE A 26 -7.56 52.47 32.17
N PHE A 27 -7.41 52.17 30.87
CA PHE A 27 -8.48 52.35 29.89
C PHE A 27 -9.70 51.48 30.19
N GLN A 28 -9.48 50.23 30.60
CA GLN A 28 -10.55 49.30 30.96
C GLN A 28 -11.30 49.75 32.22
N ALA A 29 -10.58 50.17 33.26
CA ALA A 29 -11.18 50.71 34.47
C ALA A 29 -11.99 51.97 34.16
N TYR A 30 -11.44 52.88 33.35
CA TYR A 30 -12.17 54.08 32.91
C TYR A 30 -13.44 53.76 32.11
N ALA A 31 -13.37 52.82 31.17
CA ALA A 31 -14.52 52.41 30.37
C ALA A 31 -15.61 51.74 31.21
N THR A 32 -15.21 50.90 32.17
CA THR A 32 -16.16 50.24 33.09
C THR A 32 -16.85 51.27 33.98
N TRP A 33 -16.06 52.22 34.49
CA TRP A 33 -16.57 53.29 35.33
C TRP A 33 -17.51 54.23 34.55
N SER A 34 -17.20 54.57 33.29
CA SER A 34 -18.00 55.51 32.50
C SER A 34 -19.38 54.96 32.12
N VAL A 35 -19.47 53.64 31.90
CA VAL A 35 -20.75 52.95 31.68
C VAL A 35 -21.56 52.86 32.98
N TYR A 36 -20.90 52.54 34.11
CA TYR A 36 -21.60 52.36 35.38
C TYR A 36 -22.19 53.67 35.93
N TYR A 37 -21.51 54.79 35.74
CA TYR A 37 -21.95 56.12 36.22
C TYR A 37 -22.62 56.97 35.13
N GLN A 38 -23.02 56.37 34.01
CA GLN A 38 -23.65 57.10 32.90
C GLN A 38 -25.00 57.71 33.34
N GLY A 39 -25.05 59.04 33.46
CA GLY A 39 -26.27 59.79 33.83
C GLY A 39 -26.38 60.16 35.32
N MET A 40 -25.35 59.91 36.14
CA MET A 40 -25.29 60.36 37.55
C MET A 40 -24.23 61.44 37.76
N SER A 41 -24.45 62.35 38.72
CA SER A 41 -23.41 63.29 39.18
C SER A 41 -22.39 62.55 40.05
N TYR A 42 -21.12 62.56 39.66
CA TYR A 42 -20.01 61.94 40.39
C TYR A 42 -18.93 62.98 40.74
N ASP A 43 -18.15 62.69 41.78
CA ASP A 43 -16.97 63.49 42.16
C ASP A 43 -15.72 62.97 41.40
N PRO A 44 -14.93 63.84 40.74
CA PRO A 44 -13.65 63.46 40.12
C PRO A 44 -12.67 62.73 41.05
N ILE A 45 -12.72 62.98 42.36
CA ILE A 45 -11.83 62.34 43.33
C ILE A 45 -12.10 60.84 43.44
N GLU A 46 -13.37 60.43 43.36
CA GLU A 46 -13.77 59.02 43.40
C GLU A 46 -13.32 58.26 42.14
N LEU A 47 -13.35 58.91 40.98
CA LEU A 47 -12.80 58.37 39.74
C LEU A 47 -11.29 58.12 39.87
N ILE A 48 -10.54 59.10 40.39
CA ILE A 48 -9.09 58.97 40.56
C ILE A 48 -8.77 57.85 41.55
N ALA A 49 -9.48 57.77 42.68
CA ALA A 49 -9.30 56.69 43.65
C ALA A 49 -9.59 55.30 43.04
N TYR A 50 -10.66 55.18 42.24
CA TYR A 50 -11.02 53.94 41.55
C TYR A 50 -9.96 53.53 40.52
N LEU A 51 -9.45 54.48 39.73
CA LEU A 51 -8.38 54.23 38.76
C LEU A 51 -7.09 53.79 39.45
N VAL A 52 -6.68 54.50 40.50
CA VAL A 52 -5.46 54.17 41.25
C VAL A 52 -5.57 52.79 41.91
N SER A 53 -6.71 52.45 42.49
CA SER A 53 -6.91 51.14 43.14
C SER A 53 -6.81 49.97 42.14
N ASN A 54 -7.41 50.11 40.95
CA ASN A 54 -7.33 49.08 39.90
C ASN A 54 -5.96 49.00 39.23
N CYS A 55 -5.20 50.10 39.21
CA CYS A 55 -3.91 50.17 38.53
C CYS A 55 -2.71 50.01 39.47
N TYR A 56 -2.94 49.90 40.79
CA TYR A 56 -1.87 49.78 41.78
C TYR A 56 -0.99 48.56 41.55
N VAL A 57 -1.59 47.39 41.37
CA VAL A 57 -0.87 46.12 41.13
C VAL A 57 0.00 46.20 39.85
N PRO A 58 -0.55 46.56 38.67
CA PRO A 58 0.28 46.64 37.46
C PRO A 58 1.34 47.75 37.53
N LEU A 59 1.07 48.88 38.19
CA LEU A 59 2.08 49.90 38.46
C LEU A 59 3.24 49.37 39.31
N CYS A 60 2.97 48.66 40.40
CA CYS A 60 4.01 48.04 41.22
C CYS A 60 4.89 47.09 40.40
N PHE A 61 4.31 46.28 39.51
CA PHE A 61 5.07 45.41 38.62
C PHE A 61 5.98 46.21 37.67
N THR A 62 5.50 47.28 37.05
CA THR A 62 6.34 48.12 36.16
C THR A 62 7.55 48.70 36.89
N VAL A 63 7.36 49.16 38.13
CA VAL A 63 8.44 49.72 38.96
C VAL A 63 9.45 48.64 39.36
N ILE A 64 8.98 47.45 39.74
CA ILE A 64 9.87 46.33 40.07
C ILE A 64 10.75 45.94 38.87
N PHE A 65 10.16 45.81 37.68
CA PHE A 65 10.92 45.50 36.47
C PHE A 65 11.90 46.62 36.09
N TYR A 66 11.51 47.89 36.27
CA TYR A 66 12.39 49.03 36.03
C TYR A 66 13.63 49.01 36.94
N VAL A 67 13.44 48.72 38.24
CA VAL A 67 14.54 48.59 39.19
C VAL A 67 15.42 47.38 38.85
N MET A 68 14.84 46.26 38.44
CA MET A 68 15.61 45.09 38.00
C MET A 68 16.47 45.37 36.77
N VAL A 69 15.94 46.08 35.77
CA VAL A 69 16.72 46.50 34.58
C VAL A 69 17.88 47.40 34.99
N SER A 70 17.62 48.39 35.86
CA SER A 70 18.65 49.33 36.34
C SER A 70 19.74 48.63 37.16
N ALA A 71 19.35 47.69 38.02
CA ALA A 71 20.29 46.87 38.77
C ALA A 71 21.15 46.01 37.83
N LEU A 72 20.55 45.42 36.81
CA LEU A 72 21.26 44.60 35.82
C LEU A 72 22.26 45.43 35.00
N ASP A 73 21.94 46.67 34.64
CA ASP A 73 22.86 47.58 33.95
C ASP A 73 24.06 47.99 34.83
N ILE A 74 23.83 48.23 36.13
CA ILE A 74 24.90 48.50 37.09
C ILE A 74 25.80 47.27 37.26
N TRP A 75 25.20 46.08 37.38
CA TRP A 75 25.92 44.81 37.54
C TRP A 75 26.72 44.44 36.29
N CYS A 76 26.17 44.61 35.09
CA CYS A 76 26.92 44.40 33.84
C CYS A 76 28.13 45.34 33.76
N THR A 77 27.95 46.62 34.11
CA THR A 77 29.03 47.62 34.11
C THR A 77 30.09 47.31 35.16
N ALA A 78 29.70 46.79 36.33
CA ALA A 78 30.61 46.37 37.38
C ALA A 78 31.40 45.11 36.96
N ILE A 79 30.74 44.13 36.33
CA ILE A 79 31.38 42.91 35.84
C ILE A 79 32.40 43.25 34.75
N GLU A 80 32.06 44.10 33.77
CA GLU A 80 32.99 44.54 32.71
C GLU A 80 34.26 45.24 33.24
N ARG A 81 34.21 45.81 34.45
CA ARG A 81 35.38 46.39 35.12
C ARG A 81 36.22 45.38 35.91
N ILE A 82 35.62 44.26 36.33
CA ILE A 82 36.25 43.28 37.23
C ILE A 82 36.81 42.08 36.46
N THR A 83 36.22 41.69 35.31
CA THR A 83 36.70 40.56 34.51
C THR A 83 37.67 40.99 33.41
N PRO A 84 38.91 40.45 33.37
CA PRO A 84 39.84 40.71 32.28
C PRO A 84 39.33 40.08 30.98
N LYS A 85 39.48 40.77 29.84
CA LYS A 85 39.05 40.30 28.49
C LYS A 85 39.45 38.85 28.16
N SER A 86 40.57 38.36 28.72
CA SER A 86 41.07 36.99 28.55
C SER A 86 40.15 35.89 29.11
N THR A 87 39.33 36.17 30.14
CA THR A 87 38.38 35.18 30.68
C THR A 87 37.11 35.08 29.84
N LEU A 88 36.70 36.17 29.18
CA LEU A 88 35.57 36.19 28.24
C LEU A 88 35.93 35.49 26.91
N GLU A 89 37.16 35.68 26.41
CA GLU A 89 37.62 34.98 25.19
C GLU A 89 37.73 33.46 25.40
N MET A 90 38.15 33.02 26.59
CA MET A 90 38.15 31.59 26.94
C MET A 90 36.73 31.00 26.99
N SER A 91 35.73 31.73 27.49
CA SER A 91 34.35 31.22 27.56
C SER A 91 33.68 31.17 26.17
N ASP A 92 33.93 32.16 25.31
CA ASP A 92 33.46 32.15 23.92
C ASP A 92 34.16 31.05 23.08
N GLN A 93 35.44 30.75 23.34
CA GLN A 93 36.12 29.58 22.75
C GLN A 93 35.54 28.26 23.25
N PHE A 94 35.17 28.17 24.53
CA PHE A 94 34.55 26.98 25.10
C PHE A 94 33.20 26.71 24.44
N LEU A 95 32.33 27.74 24.33
CA LEU A 95 31.04 27.65 23.64
C LEU A 95 31.20 27.25 22.17
N LYS A 96 32.15 27.82 21.42
CA LYS A 96 32.42 27.40 20.03
C LYS A 96 32.92 25.96 19.92
N ASN A 97 33.70 25.50 20.89
CA ASN A 97 34.17 24.11 20.92
C ASN A 97 33.04 23.14 21.26
N GLU A 98 32.09 23.57 22.09
CA GLU A 98 30.88 22.83 22.46
C GLU A 98 29.91 22.74 21.28
N GLU A 99 29.60 23.87 20.62
CA GLU A 99 28.83 23.91 19.36
C GLU A 99 29.45 23.01 18.27
N ARG A 100 30.79 23.03 18.12
CA ARG A 100 31.49 22.18 17.15
C ARG A 100 31.47 20.69 17.55
N LYS A 101 31.34 20.36 18.84
CA LYS A 101 31.15 18.97 19.29
C LYS A 101 29.74 18.50 19.00
N GLU A 102 28.73 19.31 19.35
CA GLU A 102 27.32 19.03 19.05
C GLU A 102 27.10 18.87 17.54
N GLU A 103 27.70 19.72 16.70
CA GLU A 103 27.64 19.60 15.23
C GLU A 103 28.27 18.30 14.72
N LYS A 104 29.39 17.85 15.32
CA LYS A 104 30.02 16.58 14.96
C LYS A 104 29.18 15.38 15.39
N GLU A 105 28.57 15.45 16.56
CA GLU A 105 27.66 14.42 17.07
C GLU A 105 26.42 14.33 16.18
N MET A 106 25.79 15.46 15.84
CA MET A 106 24.66 15.51 14.89
C MET A 106 25.03 14.95 13.51
N ASN A 107 26.18 15.32 12.96
CA ASN A 107 26.67 14.77 11.69
C ASN A 107 26.95 13.26 11.75
N GLN A 108 27.37 12.75 12.92
CA GLN A 108 27.55 11.32 13.12
C GLN A 108 26.21 10.60 13.18
N VAL A 109 25.23 11.14 13.93
CA VAL A 109 23.86 10.60 13.97
C VAL A 109 23.23 10.58 12.57
N GLU A 110 23.38 11.63 11.75
CA GLU A 110 22.86 11.64 10.38
C GLU A 110 23.48 10.52 9.51
N LYS A 111 24.80 10.29 9.65
CA LYS A 111 25.48 9.20 8.94
C LYS A 111 24.98 7.82 9.37
N ASP A 112 24.87 7.60 10.67
CA ASP A 112 24.43 6.32 11.25
C ASP A 112 22.98 6.02 10.84
N VAL A 113 22.08 7.02 10.91
CA VAL A 113 20.70 6.90 10.41
C VAL A 113 20.67 6.60 8.91
N ARG A 114 21.54 7.25 8.11
CA ARG A 114 21.61 7.01 6.67
C ARG A 114 22.09 5.59 6.33
N GLU A 115 23.02 5.05 7.11
CA GLU A 115 23.52 3.69 6.98
C GLU A 115 22.46 2.66 7.36
N VAL A 116 21.87 2.78 8.56
CA VAL A 116 20.79 1.89 9.04
C VAL A 116 19.62 1.87 8.07
N THR A 117 19.16 3.03 7.60
CA THR A 117 18.06 3.11 6.61
C THR A 117 18.43 2.50 5.26
N ARG A 118 19.70 2.57 4.84
CA ARG A 118 20.17 1.96 3.58
C ARG A 118 20.22 0.44 3.71
N GLU A 119 20.67 -0.07 4.85
CA GLU A 119 20.71 -1.51 5.13
C GLU A 119 19.30 -2.09 5.26
N GLY A 120 18.39 -1.41 5.98
CA GLY A 120 16.99 -1.82 6.06
C GLY A 120 16.31 -1.91 4.68
N VAL A 121 16.51 -0.92 3.80
CA VAL A 121 15.98 -0.97 2.43
C VAL A 121 16.62 -2.10 1.59
N LYS A 122 17.90 -2.42 1.82
CA LYS A 122 18.56 -3.54 1.12
C LYS A 122 18.01 -4.88 1.60
N ALA A 123 17.89 -5.06 2.92
CA ALA A 123 17.35 -6.28 3.52
C ALA A 123 15.92 -6.54 3.05
N ALA A 124 15.04 -5.51 3.11
CA ALA A 124 13.68 -5.62 2.61
C ALA A 124 13.62 -6.00 1.12
N LYS A 125 14.52 -5.46 0.28
CA LYS A 125 14.60 -5.85 -1.14
C LYS A 125 15.06 -7.29 -1.35
N GLU A 126 15.94 -7.79 -0.49
CA GLU A 126 16.47 -9.15 -0.59
C GLU A 126 15.44 -10.18 -0.15
N GLU A 127 14.74 -9.91 0.95
CA GLU A 127 13.60 -10.70 1.43
C GLU A 127 12.51 -10.82 0.36
N ARG A 128 12.04 -9.70 -0.22
CA ARG A 128 11.03 -9.74 -1.29
C ARG A 128 11.53 -10.37 -2.58
N ARG A 129 12.84 -10.36 -2.84
CA ARG A 129 13.41 -11.11 -3.98
C ARG A 129 13.39 -12.62 -3.73
N ALA A 130 13.57 -13.06 -2.49
CA ALA A 130 13.48 -14.46 -2.11
C ALA A 130 12.04 -14.95 -2.26
N GLU A 131 11.06 -14.23 -1.71
CA GLU A 131 9.63 -14.56 -1.83
C GLU A 131 9.16 -14.62 -3.30
N VAL A 132 9.55 -13.64 -4.12
CA VAL A 132 9.22 -13.65 -5.57
C VAL A 132 9.90 -14.82 -6.29
N LYS A 133 11.04 -15.31 -5.78
CA LYS A 133 11.72 -16.47 -6.35
C LYS A 133 11.00 -17.76 -5.97
N GLU A 134 10.56 -17.89 -4.73
CA GLU A 134 9.75 -19.00 -4.23
C GLU A 134 8.42 -19.09 -4.99
N ALA A 135 7.65 -18.00 -5.06
CA ALA A 135 6.40 -17.95 -5.83
C ALA A 135 6.60 -18.30 -7.32
N ARG A 136 7.79 -18.04 -7.89
CA ARG A 136 8.13 -18.44 -9.26
C ARG A 136 8.44 -19.93 -9.39
N GLU A 137 8.99 -20.54 -8.35
CA GLU A 137 9.24 -21.98 -8.29
C GLU A 137 7.91 -22.72 -8.14
N ASP A 138 7.04 -22.28 -7.23
CA ASP A 138 5.68 -22.83 -7.07
C ASP A 138 4.88 -22.72 -8.37
N ALA A 139 4.86 -21.54 -9.00
CA ALA A 139 4.20 -21.35 -10.28
C ALA A 139 4.80 -22.18 -11.43
N ARG A 140 6.06 -22.63 -11.32
CA ARG A 140 6.65 -23.57 -12.29
C ARG A 140 6.17 -24.99 -12.03
N GLU A 141 6.03 -25.39 -10.78
CA GLU A 141 5.54 -26.71 -10.38
C GLU A 141 4.07 -26.87 -10.76
N LEU A 142 3.21 -25.92 -10.39
CA LEU A 142 1.81 -25.89 -10.82
C LEU A 142 1.64 -25.98 -12.34
N ARG A 143 2.53 -25.33 -13.11
CA ARG A 143 2.52 -25.43 -14.58
C ARG A 143 2.98 -26.77 -15.12
N LYS A 144 3.84 -27.51 -14.40
CA LYS A 144 4.23 -28.86 -14.78
C LYS A 144 3.07 -29.81 -14.51
N GLU A 145 2.49 -29.73 -13.31
CA GLU A 145 1.32 -30.53 -12.92
C GLU A 145 0.14 -30.29 -13.86
N ALA A 146 -0.20 -29.04 -14.16
CA ALA A 146 -1.26 -28.71 -15.11
C ALA A 146 -1.00 -29.29 -16.52
N ARG A 147 0.28 -29.35 -16.96
CA ARG A 147 0.64 -29.96 -18.24
C ARG A 147 0.53 -31.48 -18.24
N GLU A 148 0.82 -32.11 -17.10
CA GLU A 148 0.71 -33.55 -16.93
C GLU A 148 -0.77 -33.95 -16.88
N LEU A 149 -1.57 -33.27 -16.05
CA LEU A 149 -3.03 -33.45 -16.00
C LEU A 149 -3.68 -33.28 -17.38
N HIS A 150 -3.36 -32.20 -18.10
CA HIS A 150 -3.89 -31.99 -19.44
C HIS A 150 -3.41 -33.05 -20.46
N LYS A 151 -2.23 -33.68 -20.26
CA LYS A 151 -1.81 -34.81 -21.11
C LYS A 151 -2.62 -36.06 -20.78
N GLU A 152 -2.80 -36.36 -19.49
CA GLU A 152 -3.57 -37.50 -19.01
C GLU A 152 -5.03 -37.41 -19.45
N GLN A 153 -5.70 -36.27 -19.23
CA GLN A 153 -7.04 -36.00 -19.75
C GLN A 153 -7.12 -36.20 -21.26
N LYS A 154 -6.12 -35.71 -22.01
CA LYS A 154 -6.10 -35.90 -23.47
C LYS A 154 -5.91 -37.33 -23.92
N GLU A 155 -5.19 -38.12 -23.14
CA GLU A 155 -4.99 -39.53 -23.42
C GLU A 155 -6.26 -40.32 -23.11
N ALA A 156 -6.91 -40.04 -21.97
CA ALA A 156 -8.20 -40.61 -21.60
C ALA A 156 -9.29 -40.34 -22.68
N ILE A 157 -9.48 -39.08 -23.08
CA ILE A 157 -10.45 -38.71 -24.15
C ILE A 157 -10.13 -39.45 -25.46
N ARG A 158 -8.85 -39.69 -25.78
CA ARG A 158 -8.47 -40.45 -26.99
C ARG A 158 -8.79 -41.92 -26.88
N GLU A 159 -8.56 -42.52 -25.71
CA GLU A 159 -8.86 -43.92 -25.45
C GLU A 159 -10.36 -44.16 -25.47
N GLU A 160 -11.15 -43.36 -24.74
CA GLU A 160 -12.62 -43.45 -24.72
C GLU A 160 -13.22 -43.28 -26.12
N ARG A 161 -12.76 -42.26 -26.86
CA ARG A 161 -13.19 -42.07 -28.26
C ARG A 161 -12.83 -43.26 -29.14
N LYS A 162 -11.67 -43.88 -28.92
CA LYS A 162 -11.23 -45.01 -29.73
C LYS A 162 -12.05 -46.25 -29.41
N GLU A 163 -12.30 -46.53 -28.14
CA GLU A 163 -13.16 -47.62 -27.68
C GLU A 163 -14.57 -47.47 -28.24
N ALA A 164 -15.19 -46.30 -28.11
CA ALA A 164 -16.52 -46.04 -28.67
C ALA A 164 -16.59 -46.21 -30.19
N LEU A 165 -15.53 -45.84 -30.93
CA LEU A 165 -15.46 -46.07 -32.38
C LEU A 165 -15.20 -47.53 -32.74
N ASP A 166 -14.43 -48.26 -31.94
CA ASP A 166 -14.17 -49.69 -32.13
C ASP A 166 -15.47 -50.49 -31.86
N ASP A 167 -16.24 -50.14 -30.84
CA ASP A 167 -17.56 -50.73 -30.56
C ASP A 167 -18.55 -50.52 -31.71
N LEU A 168 -18.69 -49.26 -32.20
CA LEU A 168 -19.53 -48.96 -33.37
C LEU A 168 -19.09 -49.75 -34.61
N ARG A 169 -17.77 -49.95 -34.77
CA ARG A 169 -17.22 -50.73 -35.87
C ARG A 169 -17.52 -52.23 -35.73
N GLU A 170 -17.56 -52.75 -34.52
CA GLU A 170 -17.99 -54.14 -34.27
C GLU A 170 -19.49 -54.31 -34.54
N GLU A 171 -20.33 -53.37 -34.09
CA GLU A 171 -21.76 -53.33 -34.45
C GLU A 171 -21.98 -53.30 -35.98
N ARG A 172 -21.19 -52.51 -36.71
CA ARG A 172 -21.26 -52.50 -38.17
C ARG A 172 -20.96 -53.87 -38.78
N LYS A 173 -19.95 -54.58 -38.26
CA LYS A 173 -19.60 -55.92 -38.79
C LYS A 173 -20.72 -56.92 -38.55
N THR A 174 -21.34 -56.91 -37.36
CA THR A 174 -22.45 -57.82 -37.07
C THR A 174 -23.65 -57.54 -37.97
N ILE A 175 -23.99 -56.26 -38.18
CA ILE A 175 -25.04 -55.85 -39.13
C ILE A 175 -24.71 -56.35 -40.56
N ASP A 176 -23.46 -56.18 -41.02
CA ASP A 176 -23.04 -56.65 -42.34
C ASP A 176 -23.12 -58.19 -42.48
N GLU A 177 -22.77 -58.93 -41.43
CA GLU A 177 -22.85 -60.40 -41.38
C GLU A 177 -24.30 -60.90 -41.39
N ASP A 178 -25.18 -60.30 -40.59
CA ASP A 178 -26.60 -60.63 -40.52
C ASP A 178 -27.28 -60.38 -41.87
N VAL A 179 -27.02 -59.23 -42.50
CA VAL A 179 -27.52 -58.92 -43.86
C VAL A 179 -27.01 -59.92 -44.89
N HIS A 180 -25.75 -60.32 -44.82
CA HIS A 180 -25.21 -61.33 -45.72
C HIS A 180 -25.87 -62.70 -45.50
N ALA A 181 -26.19 -63.06 -44.26
CA ALA A 181 -26.89 -64.30 -43.93
C ALA A 181 -28.34 -64.29 -44.44
N GLU A 182 -29.08 -63.20 -44.24
CA GLU A 182 -30.44 -63.01 -44.77
C GLU A 182 -30.45 -63.08 -46.30
N ARG A 183 -29.56 -62.36 -46.97
CA ARG A 183 -29.42 -62.39 -48.43
C ARG A 183 -29.14 -63.80 -48.97
N LYS A 184 -28.40 -64.63 -48.23
CA LYS A 184 -28.15 -66.02 -48.60
C LYS A 184 -29.39 -66.90 -48.40
N ALA A 185 -30.15 -66.64 -47.34
CA ALA A 185 -31.40 -67.35 -47.04
C ALA A 185 -32.49 -67.04 -48.08
N THR A 186 -32.67 -65.77 -48.45
CA THR A 186 -33.64 -65.33 -49.47
C THR A 186 -33.32 -65.90 -50.85
N ASN A 187 -32.03 -65.96 -51.22
CA ASN A 187 -31.60 -66.63 -52.45
C ASN A 187 -31.88 -68.14 -52.46
N ALA A 188 -31.83 -68.80 -51.30
CA ALA A 188 -32.09 -70.24 -51.17
C ALA A 188 -33.59 -70.60 -51.20
N GLN A 189 -34.50 -69.67 -50.91
CA GLN A 189 -35.94 -69.91 -50.82
C GLN A 189 -36.65 -70.09 -52.18
N GLY A 190 -35.95 -69.96 -53.31
CA GLY A 190 -36.52 -70.24 -54.63
C GLY A 190 -37.60 -69.25 -55.09
N LEU A 191 -37.67 -68.07 -54.45
CA LEU A 191 -38.57 -66.97 -54.82
C LEU A 191 -38.34 -66.53 -56.28
N ASP A 192 -39.40 -66.09 -56.91
CA ASP A 192 -39.43 -65.41 -58.21
C ASP A 192 -38.72 -64.05 -58.16
N HIS A 193 -38.40 -63.52 -59.34
CA HIS A 193 -37.45 -62.41 -59.47
C HIS A 193 -37.98 -61.10 -58.88
N GLU A 194 -39.27 -60.80 -59.04
CA GLU A 194 -39.91 -59.58 -58.51
C GLU A 194 -39.96 -59.61 -56.97
N ASP A 195 -40.42 -60.71 -56.37
CA ASP A 195 -40.47 -60.88 -54.91
C ASP A 195 -39.09 -60.78 -54.24
N LYS A 196 -38.03 -61.19 -54.94
CA LYS A 196 -36.63 -61.01 -54.48
C LYS A 196 -36.18 -59.56 -54.55
N GLU A 197 -36.58 -58.81 -55.57
CA GLU A 197 -36.19 -57.40 -55.72
C GLU A 197 -36.86 -56.52 -54.67
N ASP A 198 -38.15 -56.74 -54.40
CA ASP A 198 -38.89 -56.01 -53.38
C ASP A 198 -38.31 -56.25 -51.98
N LEU A 199 -38.00 -57.51 -51.66
CA LEU A 199 -37.39 -57.87 -50.38
C LEU A 199 -35.99 -57.26 -50.22
N HIS A 200 -35.16 -57.30 -51.28
CA HIS A 200 -33.85 -56.65 -51.28
C HIS A 200 -33.93 -55.12 -51.18
N HIS A 201 -35.00 -54.51 -51.70
CA HIS A 201 -35.19 -53.06 -51.60
C HIS A 201 -35.50 -52.65 -50.16
N VAL A 202 -36.38 -53.40 -49.47
CA VAL A 202 -36.70 -53.17 -48.05
C VAL A 202 -35.48 -53.42 -47.15
N GLU A 203 -34.72 -54.50 -47.39
CA GLU A 203 -33.44 -54.77 -46.70
C GLU A 203 -32.42 -53.64 -46.91
N PHE A 204 -32.35 -53.09 -48.12
CA PHE A 204 -31.46 -51.99 -48.45
C PHE A 204 -31.85 -50.68 -47.74
N GLU A 205 -33.14 -50.34 -47.69
CA GLU A 205 -33.62 -49.15 -46.99
C GLU A 205 -33.36 -49.25 -45.47
N GLN A 206 -33.67 -50.39 -44.85
CA GLN A 206 -33.39 -50.62 -43.43
C GLN A 206 -31.89 -50.51 -43.11
N LYS A 207 -31.03 -51.05 -43.98
CA LYS A 207 -29.57 -50.91 -43.86
C LYS A 207 -29.12 -49.46 -44.03
N TRP A 208 -29.72 -48.73 -44.96
CA TRP A 208 -29.37 -47.34 -45.21
C TRP A 208 -29.71 -46.46 -44.00
N ASP A 209 -30.85 -46.70 -43.36
CA ASP A 209 -31.24 -46.01 -42.12
C ASP A 209 -30.33 -46.39 -40.95
N ALA A 210 -30.03 -47.68 -40.76
CA ALA A 210 -29.09 -48.13 -39.73
C ALA A 210 -27.67 -47.54 -39.90
N LEU A 211 -27.19 -47.45 -41.15
CA LEU A 211 -25.91 -46.86 -41.51
C LEU A 211 -25.90 -45.34 -41.27
N LYS A 212 -27.02 -44.68 -41.51
CA LYS A 212 -27.19 -43.25 -41.28
C LYS A 212 -27.16 -42.92 -39.78
N ASP A 213 -27.87 -43.72 -38.98
CA ASP A 213 -27.86 -43.60 -37.52
C ASP A 213 -26.46 -43.86 -36.93
N GLU A 214 -25.72 -44.83 -37.48
CA GLU A 214 -24.32 -45.10 -37.10
C GLU A 214 -23.42 -43.91 -37.42
N VAL A 215 -23.51 -43.34 -38.62
CA VAL A 215 -22.72 -42.15 -39.02
C VAL A 215 -23.05 -40.96 -38.12
N GLU A 216 -24.32 -40.81 -37.72
CA GLU A 216 -24.74 -39.77 -36.79
C GLU A 216 -24.15 -40.00 -35.39
N ARG A 217 -24.14 -41.24 -34.89
CA ARG A 217 -23.48 -41.61 -33.63
C ARG A 217 -21.96 -41.41 -33.68
N GLU A 218 -21.28 -41.81 -34.75
CA GLU A 218 -19.85 -41.54 -34.94
C GLU A 218 -19.56 -40.02 -34.93
N HIS A 219 -20.44 -39.23 -35.55
CA HIS A 219 -20.31 -37.79 -35.58
C HIS A 219 -20.50 -37.19 -34.18
N GLN A 220 -21.49 -37.66 -33.41
CA GLN A 220 -21.72 -37.24 -32.03
C GLN A 220 -20.50 -37.54 -31.14
N VAL A 221 -19.99 -38.78 -31.15
CA VAL A 221 -18.78 -39.17 -30.40
C VAL A 221 -17.57 -38.28 -30.76
N ARG A 222 -17.43 -37.90 -32.04
CA ARG A 222 -16.34 -37.01 -32.47
C ARG A 222 -16.54 -35.56 -32.02
N GLU A 223 -17.77 -35.07 -31.97
CA GLU A 223 -18.08 -33.71 -31.52
C GLU A 223 -17.99 -33.61 -29.99
N GLU A 224 -18.47 -34.59 -29.24
CA GLU A 224 -18.32 -34.67 -27.78
C GLU A 224 -16.84 -34.65 -27.38
N ALA A 225 -16.02 -35.52 -27.96
CA ALA A 225 -14.59 -35.52 -27.72
C ALA A 225 -13.93 -34.18 -28.11
N ARG A 226 -14.43 -33.48 -29.15
CA ARG A 226 -13.92 -32.15 -29.53
C ARG A 226 -14.25 -31.09 -28.48
N GLU A 227 -15.44 -31.11 -27.90
CA GLU A 227 -15.82 -30.20 -26.83
C GLU A 227 -15.01 -30.48 -25.56
N GLU A 228 -14.86 -31.76 -25.17
CA GLU A 228 -14.02 -32.14 -24.02
C GLU A 228 -12.55 -31.72 -24.22
N PHE A 229 -12.00 -31.85 -25.44
CA PHE A 229 -10.67 -31.33 -25.75
C PHE A 229 -10.57 -29.80 -25.67
N LYS A 230 -11.65 -29.07 -25.92
CA LYS A 230 -11.68 -27.61 -25.75
C LYS A 230 -11.72 -27.26 -24.28
N GLU A 231 -12.59 -27.91 -23.50
CA GLU A 231 -12.72 -27.70 -22.06
C GLU A 231 -11.40 -27.97 -21.34
N ALA A 232 -10.78 -29.14 -21.56
CA ALA A 232 -9.47 -29.47 -21.00
C ALA A 232 -8.38 -28.43 -21.39
N ARG A 233 -8.46 -27.84 -22.59
CA ARG A 233 -7.54 -26.79 -23.02
C ARG A 233 -7.82 -25.45 -22.35
N GLU A 234 -9.07 -25.15 -22.03
CA GLU A 234 -9.45 -23.97 -21.26
C GLU A 234 -9.00 -24.12 -19.80
N GLU A 235 -9.19 -25.28 -19.19
CA GLU A 235 -8.66 -25.59 -17.85
C GLU A 235 -7.13 -25.42 -17.77
N ASP A 236 -6.35 -25.98 -18.72
CA ASP A 236 -4.89 -25.75 -18.78
C ASP A 236 -4.53 -24.27 -18.96
N ARG A 237 -5.37 -23.49 -19.67
CA ARG A 237 -5.16 -22.04 -19.81
C ARG A 237 -5.43 -21.31 -18.51
N GLU A 238 -6.52 -21.62 -17.81
CA GLU A 238 -6.91 -21.00 -16.56
C GLU A 238 -5.88 -21.27 -15.46
N LEU A 239 -5.45 -22.53 -15.29
CA LEU A 239 -4.39 -22.89 -14.34
C LEU A 239 -3.08 -22.15 -14.64
N ARG A 240 -2.73 -21.99 -15.91
CA ARG A 240 -1.55 -21.21 -16.31
C ARG A 240 -1.70 -19.71 -16.08
N GLN A 241 -2.92 -19.18 -16.15
CA GLN A 241 -3.20 -17.77 -15.83
C GLN A 241 -3.11 -17.55 -14.33
N LEU A 242 -3.73 -18.42 -13.53
CA LEU A 242 -3.66 -18.37 -12.07
C LEU A 242 -2.20 -18.36 -11.59
N ALA A 243 -1.37 -19.28 -12.09
CA ALA A 243 0.06 -19.31 -11.79
C ALA A 243 0.84 -18.06 -12.29
N ARG A 244 0.34 -17.31 -13.28
CA ARG A 244 0.93 -16.01 -13.68
C ARG A 244 0.52 -14.91 -12.72
N ASP A 245 -0.74 -14.92 -12.31
CA ASP A 245 -1.35 -13.88 -11.49
C ASP A 245 -0.80 -13.92 -10.08
N GLU A 246 -0.60 -15.10 -9.47
CA GLU A 246 0.08 -15.25 -8.18
C GLU A 246 1.50 -14.63 -8.20
N VAL A 247 2.29 -14.91 -9.24
CA VAL A 247 3.64 -14.32 -9.40
C VAL A 247 3.57 -12.80 -9.61
N LYS A 248 2.51 -12.30 -10.23
CA LYS A 248 2.31 -10.88 -10.46
C LYS A 248 1.93 -10.18 -9.16
N GLU A 249 1.01 -10.76 -8.40
CA GLU A 249 0.57 -10.28 -7.09
C GLU A 249 1.74 -10.23 -6.11
N ALA A 250 2.52 -11.31 -5.99
CA ALA A 250 3.72 -11.33 -5.13
C ALA A 250 4.72 -10.22 -5.48
N LYS A 251 4.89 -9.89 -6.77
CA LYS A 251 5.74 -8.77 -7.19
C LYS A 251 5.15 -7.41 -6.88
N GLU A 252 3.84 -7.25 -7.01
CA GLU A 252 3.16 -5.99 -6.74
C GLU A 252 3.18 -5.69 -5.24
N MET A 253 2.83 -6.68 -4.41
CA MET A 253 2.93 -6.59 -2.94
C MET A 253 4.35 -6.23 -2.51
N GLY A 254 5.36 -7.01 -2.95
CA GLY A 254 6.74 -6.73 -2.61
C GLY A 254 7.24 -5.37 -3.13
N ARG A 255 6.64 -4.82 -4.20
CA ARG A 255 6.97 -3.47 -4.68
C ARG A 255 6.36 -2.39 -3.81
N GLU A 256 5.11 -2.54 -3.38
CA GLU A 256 4.46 -1.58 -2.47
C GLU A 256 5.18 -1.55 -1.13
N GLU A 257 5.45 -2.69 -0.51
CA GLU A 257 6.14 -2.73 0.79
C GLU A 257 7.56 -2.12 0.71
N VAL A 258 8.30 -2.38 -0.38
CA VAL A 258 9.61 -1.73 -0.59
C VAL A 258 9.48 -0.21 -0.77
N LYS A 259 8.37 0.30 -1.33
CA LYS A 259 8.11 1.74 -1.38
C LYS A 259 7.85 2.28 0.02
N ASP A 260 7.07 1.58 0.84
CA ASP A 260 6.74 1.99 2.20
C ASP A 260 7.99 2.04 3.08
N VAL A 261 8.84 1.00 3.01
CA VAL A 261 10.14 0.98 3.69
C VAL A 261 11.03 2.12 3.20
N LYS A 262 11.00 2.46 1.90
CA LYS A 262 11.77 3.58 1.35
C LYS A 262 11.21 4.93 1.79
N ALA A 263 9.91 5.07 1.96
CA ALA A 263 9.26 6.26 2.49
C ALA A 263 9.63 6.45 3.96
N ALA A 264 9.48 5.42 4.81
CA ALA A 264 9.90 5.46 6.21
C ALA A 264 11.40 5.78 6.35
N ALA A 265 12.26 5.19 5.51
CA ALA A 265 13.68 5.49 5.47
C ALA A 265 13.99 6.95 5.07
N LYS A 266 13.13 7.57 4.24
CA LYS A 266 13.25 8.98 3.87
C LYS A 266 12.85 9.86 5.05
N ASP A 267 11.73 9.56 5.70
CA ASP A 267 11.22 10.33 6.85
C ASP A 267 12.20 10.31 8.02
N MET A 268 12.82 9.16 8.33
CA MET A 268 13.87 9.06 9.35
C MET A 268 15.09 9.94 9.03
N ARG A 269 15.47 10.04 7.76
CA ARG A 269 16.60 10.90 7.33
C ARG A 269 16.24 12.37 7.39
N GLU A 270 15.01 12.74 7.07
CA GLU A 270 14.54 14.13 7.18
C GLU A 270 14.45 14.55 8.65
N ALA A 271 13.95 13.67 9.54
CA ALA A 271 13.95 13.92 10.98
C ALA A 271 15.37 14.09 11.57
N ALA A 272 16.35 13.31 11.08
CA ALA A 272 17.73 13.39 11.53
C ALA A 272 18.47 14.67 11.10
N LYS A 273 17.99 15.37 10.06
CA LYS A 273 18.59 16.61 9.57
C LYS A 273 18.28 17.83 10.44
N GLY A 274 17.31 17.73 11.35
CA GLY A 274 16.79 18.86 12.09
C GLY A 274 15.93 19.76 11.20
N ASN A 275 14.73 20.09 11.64
CA ASN A 275 14.01 21.23 11.07
C ASN A 275 14.77 22.49 11.51
N ASP A 276 15.35 23.20 10.54
CA ASP A 276 15.72 24.62 10.67
C ASP A 276 14.49 25.47 11.05
#